data_AF-A0A101U8Y5-F1
#
_entry.id   AF-A0A101U8Y5-F1
#
_cell.length_a   1.000
_cell.length_b   1.000
_cell.length_c   1.000
_cell.angle_alpha   90.00
_cell.angle_beta   90.00
_cell.angle_gamma   90.00
#
_symmetry.space_group_name_H-M   'P 1'
#
loop_
_entity.id
_entity.type
_entity.pdbx_description
1 polymer ?
#
loop_
_entity_poly.entity_id
_entity_poly.type
_entity_poly.pdbx_seq_one_letter_code
_entity_poly.pdbx_strand_id
1 'polypeptide(L)'
;MRHRILLRAGHVLSMDPDIGDLPQGDVLIEDGKITAVRPEISADAEVLDMTGRIVIPGFVDTHRHTWEAPIRNVAPDATLDDYFVDILDTFAPLYTPEDVYAGNLAGSLECLNAGITTLVDWSHINNTPAHPDAAIQGLTESGIRAQYAYGSANTSLADYWFESKIAVPGDDVRRIRSTYFSSDDGLLTMALATRGPGFCTDDVVTAEWGLARELGIPITVHVAMGRLAGRFGMVKQLHGLGLLGSDTTYVHCCYFHEDEWQLVADSGGTVSVAPQVELQMGHGWPPVMKAIEYGLRPSLSIDVVTTVPGDMFTQIRAAFGAERARVNADCWKANLPVPETMLTARQMLEIATRNGAHVAGVEDRTGSLTPGKRADVVAIDATALNVAPVHDAAAAVTLSADVSNVDTVIVDGVIRKRDGRLLADLDRARRLVEESRDRLLAAKEAKSAA
;
A
#
# COMPACT_ATOMS: atom_id res chain seq x y z
N MET A 1 -7.25 15.45 -30.12
CA MET A 1 -5.78 15.46 -30.27
C MET A 1 -5.23 14.43 -29.31
N ARG A 2 -4.24 13.62 -29.68
CA ARG A 2 -3.62 12.66 -28.75
C ARG A 2 -2.88 13.43 -27.67
N HIS A 3 -3.05 13.06 -26.41
CA HIS A 3 -2.36 13.73 -25.31
C HIS A 3 -0.97 13.09 -25.19
N ARG A 4 0.08 13.86 -25.49
CA ARG A 4 1.47 13.39 -25.49
C ARG A 4 2.31 14.22 -24.54
N ILE A 5 3.02 13.55 -23.64
CA ILE A 5 3.95 14.18 -22.69
C ILE A 5 5.33 13.54 -22.90
N LEU A 6 6.36 14.34 -23.04
CA LEU A 6 7.75 13.91 -23.05
C LEU A 6 8.43 14.40 -21.78
N LEU A 7 8.84 13.48 -20.91
CA LEU A 7 9.65 13.78 -19.73
C LEU A 7 11.12 13.74 -20.13
N ARG A 8 11.87 14.83 -19.95
CA ARG A 8 13.32 14.89 -20.19
C ARG A 8 14.07 14.92 -18.87
N ALA A 9 14.51 13.77 -18.39
CA ALA A 9 14.98 13.60 -17.02
C ALA A 9 16.50 13.65 -16.87
N GLY A 10 16.93 14.20 -15.74
CA GLY A 10 18.32 14.13 -15.30
C GLY A 10 18.75 12.73 -14.87
N HIS A 11 17.82 11.83 -14.55
CA HIS A 11 18.06 10.40 -14.37
C HIS A 11 16.73 9.64 -14.53
N VAL A 12 16.75 8.44 -15.09
CA VAL A 12 15.58 7.54 -15.14
C VAL A 12 15.95 6.22 -14.49
N LEU A 13 15.27 5.86 -13.40
CA LEU A 13 15.35 4.52 -12.81
C LEU A 13 14.12 3.74 -13.28
N SER A 14 14.26 2.96 -14.35
CA SER A 14 13.10 2.36 -15.02
C SER A 14 12.42 1.25 -14.20
N MET A 15 13.16 0.57 -13.31
CA MET A 15 12.78 -0.71 -12.70
C MET A 15 12.46 -1.82 -13.72
N ASP A 16 12.82 -1.60 -14.98
CA ASP A 16 12.74 -2.58 -16.05
C ASP A 16 14.17 -3.10 -16.30
N PRO A 17 14.44 -4.40 -16.06
CA PRO A 17 15.79 -4.95 -16.20
C PRO A 17 16.32 -4.89 -17.65
N ASP A 18 15.46 -4.85 -18.66
CA ASP A 18 15.86 -4.79 -20.07
C ASP A 18 16.22 -3.36 -20.51
N ILE A 19 15.65 -2.35 -19.84
CA ILE A 19 15.93 -0.92 -20.09
C ILE A 19 17.09 -0.43 -19.23
N GLY A 20 17.13 -0.86 -17.96
CA GLY A 20 18.10 -0.42 -16.97
C GLY A 20 17.88 1.02 -16.51
N ASP A 21 18.88 1.56 -15.83
CA ASP A 21 18.89 2.96 -15.40
C ASP A 21 19.56 3.84 -16.47
N LEU A 22 18.99 5.01 -16.72
CA LEU A 22 19.53 5.99 -17.66
C LEU A 22 20.06 7.20 -16.89
N PRO A 23 21.38 7.46 -16.88
CA PRO A 23 21.96 8.65 -16.26
C PRO A 23 21.50 9.98 -16.83
N GLN A 24 20.89 9.95 -18.01
CA GLN A 24 20.09 11.00 -18.63
C GLN A 24 19.14 10.26 -19.56
N GLY A 25 17.84 10.56 -19.51
CA GLY A 25 16.88 9.81 -20.29
C GLY A 25 15.52 10.45 -20.41
N ASP A 26 14.83 10.02 -21.44
CA ASP A 26 13.53 10.50 -21.86
C ASP A 26 12.47 9.41 -21.69
N VAL A 27 11.28 9.82 -21.24
CA VAL A 27 10.09 8.96 -21.15
C VAL A 27 8.98 9.61 -21.96
N LEU A 28 8.51 8.93 -23.01
CA LEU A 28 7.37 9.39 -23.81
C LEU A 28 6.09 8.71 -23.33
N ILE A 29 5.07 9.52 -23.06
CA ILE A 29 3.74 9.11 -22.64
C ILE A 29 2.76 9.51 -23.74
N GLU A 30 1.94 8.57 -24.21
CA GLU A 30 0.83 8.82 -25.13
C GLU A 30 -0.46 8.18 -24.59
N ASP A 31 -1.52 8.98 -24.45
CA ASP A 31 -2.86 8.52 -24.04
C ASP A 31 -2.84 7.63 -22.77
N GLY A 32 -2.03 8.04 -21.79
CA GLY A 32 -1.88 7.36 -20.51
C GLY A 32 -0.92 6.19 -20.47
N LYS A 33 -0.26 5.85 -21.59
CA LYS A 33 0.70 4.75 -21.68
C LYS A 33 2.11 5.27 -21.93
N ILE A 34 3.09 4.60 -21.35
CA ILE A 34 4.49 4.77 -21.72
C ILE A 34 4.67 4.14 -23.10
N THR A 35 5.22 4.86 -24.06
CA THR A 35 5.45 4.36 -25.42
C THR A 35 6.93 4.20 -25.76
N ALA A 36 7.81 4.91 -25.06
CA ALA A 36 9.25 4.75 -25.18
C ALA A 36 9.98 5.27 -23.93
N VAL A 37 11.07 4.59 -23.58
CA VAL A 37 12.05 5.03 -22.57
C VAL A 37 13.43 4.86 -23.18
N ARG A 38 14.16 5.95 -23.41
CA ARG A 38 15.44 5.96 -24.15
C ARG A 38 16.32 7.12 -23.69
N PRO A 39 17.64 7.11 -23.96
CA PRO A 39 18.50 8.26 -23.65
C PRO A 39 18.03 9.58 -24.28
N GLU A 40 17.42 9.54 -25.46
CA GLU A 40 16.88 10.71 -26.16
C GLU A 40 15.68 10.30 -27.03
N ILE A 41 14.62 11.11 -27.01
CA ILE A 41 13.42 10.93 -27.83
C ILE A 41 13.05 12.25 -28.52
N SER A 42 12.86 12.18 -29.85
CA SER A 42 12.26 13.27 -30.63
C SER A 42 10.79 12.95 -30.88
N ALA A 43 9.90 13.77 -30.34
CA ALA A 43 8.45 13.65 -30.50
C ALA A 43 7.77 15.03 -30.45
N ASP A 44 6.67 15.18 -31.17
CA ASP A 44 5.74 16.30 -31.00
C ASP A 44 4.84 16.02 -29.77
N ALA A 45 5.20 16.62 -28.64
CA ALA A 45 4.61 16.38 -27.31
C ALA A 45 4.80 17.62 -26.40
N GLU A 46 3.99 17.73 -25.34
CA GLU A 46 4.28 18.64 -24.22
C GLU A 46 5.57 18.17 -23.53
N VAL A 47 6.61 19.00 -23.54
CA VAL A 47 7.88 18.67 -22.90
C VAL A 47 7.84 19.14 -21.46
N LEU A 48 8.03 18.20 -20.52
CA LEU A 48 8.32 18.51 -19.13
C LEU A 48 9.83 18.36 -18.92
N ASP A 49 10.49 19.50 -18.67
CA ASP A 49 11.91 19.52 -18.33
C ASP A 49 12.10 19.01 -16.90
N MET A 50 12.70 17.84 -16.79
CA MET A 50 12.98 17.13 -15.54
C MET A 50 14.51 17.09 -15.32
N THR A 51 15.24 18.08 -15.84
CA THR A 51 16.66 18.28 -15.57
C THR A 51 16.89 18.39 -14.06
N GLY A 52 17.86 17.65 -13.53
CA GLY A 52 18.12 17.59 -12.09
C GLY A 52 17.05 16.85 -11.29
N ARG A 53 16.15 16.11 -11.95
CA ARG A 53 15.18 15.20 -11.31
C ARG A 53 15.52 13.75 -11.59
N ILE A 54 15.20 12.88 -10.64
CA ILE A 54 15.23 11.42 -10.82
C ILE A 54 13.79 10.98 -11.10
N VAL A 55 13.54 10.40 -12.28
CA VAL A 55 12.24 9.87 -12.68
C VAL A 55 12.18 8.37 -12.40
N ILE A 56 11.14 7.95 -11.68
CA ILE A 56 10.89 6.57 -11.24
C ILE A 56 9.44 6.18 -11.51
N PRO A 57 9.08 4.88 -11.54
CA PRO A 57 7.69 4.45 -11.38
C PRO A 57 7.15 4.96 -10.05
N GLY A 58 5.87 5.28 -10.01
CA GLY A 58 5.24 5.67 -8.75
C GLY A 58 5.29 4.57 -7.69
N PHE A 59 5.37 4.97 -6.42
CA PHE A 59 5.33 4.00 -5.32
C PHE A 59 3.99 3.29 -5.25
N VAL A 60 4.02 2.05 -4.76
CA VAL A 60 2.83 1.20 -4.58
C VAL A 60 2.69 0.83 -3.11
N ASP A 61 1.63 1.34 -2.48
CA ASP A 61 1.27 1.05 -1.09
C ASP A 61 0.33 -0.16 -1.05
N THR A 62 0.86 -1.32 -0.64
CA THR A 62 0.14 -2.59 -0.81
C THR A 62 -0.82 -2.96 0.30
N HIS A 63 -0.94 -2.11 1.33
CA HIS A 63 -1.91 -2.28 2.41
C HIS A 63 -2.09 -0.95 3.19
N ARG A 64 -3.29 -0.36 3.14
CA ARG A 64 -3.60 0.87 3.90
C ARG A 64 -5.04 0.87 4.39
N HIS A 65 -5.24 1.30 5.63
CA HIS A 65 -6.55 1.62 6.19
C HIS A 65 -6.90 3.10 5.90
N THR A 66 -7.27 3.43 4.66
CA THR A 66 -7.38 4.84 4.21
C THR A 66 -8.46 5.62 4.96
N TRP A 67 -9.52 4.93 5.39
CA TRP A 67 -10.60 5.49 6.17
C TRP A 67 -10.14 6.09 7.51
N GLU A 68 -8.95 5.75 8.00
CA GLU A 68 -8.41 6.27 9.26
C GLU A 68 -7.82 7.69 9.18
N ALA A 69 -7.74 8.29 7.98
CA ALA A 69 -7.20 9.64 7.81
C ALA A 69 -7.82 10.72 8.73
N PRO A 70 -9.14 10.72 9.04
CA PRO A 70 -9.77 11.64 10.00
C PRO A 70 -9.26 11.50 11.44
N ILE A 71 -8.78 10.33 11.83
CA ILE A 71 -8.30 10.01 13.18
C ILE A 71 -6.77 9.84 13.20
N ARG A 72 -6.07 10.45 12.27
CA ARG A 72 -4.60 10.48 12.26
C ARG A 72 -4.04 10.96 13.60
N ASN A 73 -2.96 10.33 14.05
CA ASN A 73 -2.24 10.63 15.29
C ASN A 73 -3.04 10.43 16.60
N VAL A 74 -4.19 9.75 16.58
CA VAL A 74 -4.94 9.49 17.84
C VAL A 74 -4.32 8.39 18.70
N ALA A 75 -3.39 7.60 18.14
CA ALA A 75 -2.80 6.43 18.78
C ALA A 75 -1.26 6.39 18.63
N PRO A 76 -0.51 7.45 19.02
CA PRO A 76 0.93 7.54 18.76
C PRO A 76 1.75 6.49 19.53
N ASP A 77 1.28 6.09 20.72
CA ASP A 77 1.96 5.16 21.63
C ASP A 77 1.31 3.76 21.66
N ALA A 78 0.35 3.50 20.78
CA ALA A 78 -0.43 2.28 20.80
C ALA A 78 0.40 1.05 20.42
N THR A 79 0.19 -0.04 21.15
CA THR A 79 0.49 -1.40 20.70
C THR A 79 -0.63 -1.93 19.79
N LEU A 80 -0.44 -3.10 19.17
CA LEU A 80 -1.51 -3.74 18.39
C LEU A 80 -2.77 -4.01 19.24
N ASP A 81 -2.59 -4.37 20.51
CA ASP A 81 -3.72 -4.61 21.42
C ASP A 81 -4.49 -3.31 21.70
N ASP A 82 -3.75 -2.20 21.89
CA ASP A 82 -4.36 -0.88 22.05
C ASP A 82 -5.09 -0.45 20.78
N TYR A 83 -4.53 -0.70 19.59
CA TYR A 83 -5.17 -0.39 18.30
C TYR A 83 -6.53 -1.07 18.14
N PHE A 84 -6.65 -2.36 18.50
CA PHE A 84 -7.93 -3.07 18.45
C PHE A 84 -9.02 -2.39 19.29
N VAL A 85 -8.65 -1.81 20.43
CA VAL A 85 -9.60 -1.15 21.33
C VAL A 85 -9.84 0.31 20.91
N ASP A 86 -8.76 1.08 20.78
CA ASP A 86 -8.80 2.53 20.61
C ASP A 86 -9.27 2.94 19.23
N ILE A 87 -8.99 2.14 18.20
CA ILE A 87 -9.40 2.43 16.82
C ILE A 87 -10.62 1.59 16.45
N LEU A 88 -10.51 0.27 16.55
CA LEU A 88 -11.49 -0.62 15.95
C LEU A 88 -12.75 -0.79 16.79
N ASP A 89 -12.67 -0.87 18.12
CA ASP A 89 -13.87 -0.95 18.97
C ASP A 89 -14.44 0.44 19.28
N THR A 90 -13.57 1.45 19.35
CA THR A 90 -13.97 2.81 19.75
C THR A 90 -14.43 3.65 18.58
N PHE A 91 -13.59 3.89 17.57
CA PHE A 91 -13.89 4.80 16.48
C PHE A 91 -14.66 4.13 15.33
N ALA A 92 -14.28 2.94 14.90
CA ALA A 92 -14.84 2.32 13.70
C ALA A 92 -16.39 2.24 13.68
N PRO A 93 -17.08 1.90 14.80
CA PRO A 93 -18.54 1.86 14.83
C PRO A 93 -19.22 3.24 14.71
N LEU A 94 -18.47 4.33 14.89
CA LEU A 94 -18.96 5.70 14.89
C LEU A 94 -18.90 6.37 13.51
N TYR A 95 -18.17 5.78 12.56
CA TYR A 95 -18.02 6.34 11.22
C TYR A 95 -19.35 6.39 10.49
N THR A 96 -19.63 7.53 9.86
CA THR A 96 -20.69 7.67 8.86
C THR A 96 -20.10 7.52 7.44
N PRO A 97 -20.94 7.32 6.40
CA PRO A 97 -20.46 7.33 5.02
C PRO A 97 -19.70 8.62 4.66
N GLU A 98 -20.13 9.77 5.18
CA GLU A 98 -19.46 11.06 4.93
C GLU A 98 -18.05 11.11 5.53
N ASP A 99 -17.84 10.49 6.69
CA ASP A 99 -16.52 10.36 7.31
C ASP A 99 -15.60 9.46 6.47
N VAL A 100 -16.13 8.34 5.96
CA VAL A 100 -15.39 7.44 5.07
C VAL A 100 -15.03 8.13 3.75
N TYR A 101 -15.96 8.87 3.14
CA TYR A 101 -15.65 9.68 1.95
C TYR A 101 -14.54 10.69 2.21
N ALA A 102 -14.63 11.44 3.32
CA ALA A 102 -13.62 12.42 3.71
C ALA A 102 -12.24 11.76 3.93
N GLY A 103 -12.23 10.63 4.63
CA GLY A 103 -11.02 9.84 4.88
C GLY A 103 -10.37 9.32 3.60
N ASN A 104 -11.16 8.68 2.73
CA ASN A 104 -10.65 8.12 1.48
C ASN A 104 -10.18 9.20 0.50
N LEU A 105 -10.85 10.36 0.43
CA LEU A 105 -10.39 11.48 -0.39
C LEU A 105 -9.07 12.06 0.15
N ALA A 106 -9.03 12.45 1.44
CA ALA A 106 -7.86 13.08 2.03
C ALA A 106 -6.65 12.13 2.09
N GLY A 107 -6.86 10.87 2.47
CA GLY A 107 -5.82 9.84 2.52
C GLY A 107 -5.24 9.51 1.15
N SER A 108 -6.06 9.51 0.09
CA SER A 108 -5.57 9.32 -1.28
C SER A 108 -4.81 10.52 -1.82
N LEU A 109 -5.24 11.75 -1.47
CA LEU A 109 -4.48 12.96 -1.81
C LEU A 109 -3.15 13.02 -1.07
N GLU A 110 -3.05 12.51 0.16
CA GLU A 110 -1.77 12.31 0.84
C GLU A 110 -0.88 11.33 0.07
N CYS A 111 -1.40 10.17 -0.35
CA CYS A 111 -0.64 9.23 -1.17
C CYS A 111 -0.02 9.92 -2.38
N LEU A 112 -0.83 10.63 -3.17
CA LEU A 112 -0.37 11.36 -4.35
C LEU A 112 0.66 12.43 -4.00
N ASN A 113 0.51 13.13 -2.88
CA ASN A 113 1.49 14.10 -2.42
C ASN A 113 2.84 13.46 -2.08
N ALA A 114 2.83 12.25 -1.54
CA ALA A 114 4.00 11.47 -1.14
C ALA A 114 4.60 10.60 -2.26
N GLY A 115 4.09 10.68 -3.50
CA GLY A 115 4.58 9.89 -4.63
C GLY A 115 4.03 8.46 -4.69
N ILE A 116 3.03 8.13 -3.87
CA ILE A 116 2.28 6.87 -3.97
C ILE A 116 1.21 7.06 -5.05
N THR A 117 1.28 6.23 -6.09
CA THR A 117 0.37 6.29 -7.25
C THR A 117 -0.64 5.16 -7.28
N THR A 118 -0.34 4.08 -6.55
CA THR A 118 -1.20 2.90 -6.40
C THR A 118 -1.35 2.55 -4.93
N LEU A 119 -2.56 2.30 -4.47
CA LEU A 119 -2.81 1.80 -3.10
C LEU A 119 -3.79 0.62 -3.07
N VAL A 120 -3.62 -0.30 -2.11
CA VAL A 120 -4.64 -1.30 -1.75
C VAL A 120 -5.39 -0.79 -0.52
N ASP A 121 -6.65 -0.40 -0.71
CA ASP A 121 -7.50 0.21 0.33
C ASP A 121 -8.17 -0.89 1.12
N TRP A 122 -7.64 -1.19 2.30
CA TRP A 122 -8.17 -2.24 3.17
C TRP A 122 -9.34 -1.69 4.00
N SER A 123 -10.55 -1.87 3.47
CA SER A 123 -11.75 -1.18 3.95
C SER A 123 -12.65 -2.09 4.79
N HIS A 124 -12.34 -2.21 6.09
CA HIS A 124 -13.20 -2.86 7.09
C HIS A 124 -14.19 -1.91 7.80
N ILE A 125 -14.52 -0.78 7.17
CA ILE A 125 -15.40 0.25 7.73
C ILE A 125 -16.81 0.25 7.09
N ASN A 126 -17.22 -0.90 6.55
CA ASN A 126 -18.45 -1.06 5.77
C ASN A 126 -19.70 -1.25 6.65
N ASN A 127 -19.92 -0.32 7.60
CA ASN A 127 -20.97 -0.41 8.62
C ASN A 127 -22.39 -0.48 8.01
N THR A 128 -22.57 0.13 6.84
CA THR A 128 -23.80 0.06 6.02
C THR A 128 -23.43 0.02 4.53
N PRO A 129 -24.33 -0.41 3.63
CA PRO A 129 -24.09 -0.39 2.18
C PRO A 129 -23.65 0.97 1.60
N ALA A 130 -23.95 2.09 2.27
CA ALA A 130 -23.54 3.42 1.81
C ALA A 130 -22.06 3.73 2.07
N HIS A 131 -21.40 3.04 3.01
CA HIS A 131 -19.99 3.25 3.34
C HIS A 131 -19.03 2.86 2.20
N PRO A 132 -19.15 1.67 1.58
CA PRO A 132 -18.30 1.33 0.43
C PRO A 132 -18.55 2.25 -0.77
N ASP A 133 -19.79 2.68 -1.00
CA ASP A 133 -20.12 3.65 -2.06
C ASP A 133 -19.35 4.97 -1.85
N ALA A 134 -19.32 5.46 -0.61
CA ALA A 134 -18.63 6.68 -0.20
C ALA A 134 -17.09 6.55 -0.27
N ALA A 135 -16.54 5.41 0.16
CA ALA A 135 -15.12 5.09 0.05
C ALA A 135 -14.65 5.15 -1.41
N ILE A 136 -15.36 4.45 -2.29
CA ILE A 136 -15.05 4.38 -3.73
C ILE A 136 -15.20 5.75 -4.38
N GLN A 137 -16.18 6.57 -3.97
CA GLN A 137 -16.30 7.94 -4.45
C GLN A 137 -15.07 8.78 -4.09
N GLY A 138 -14.58 8.70 -2.85
CA GLY A 138 -13.37 9.41 -2.42
C GLY A 138 -12.13 9.00 -3.20
N LEU A 139 -11.95 7.68 -3.40
CA LEU A 139 -10.87 7.14 -4.24
C LEU A 139 -10.97 7.66 -5.69
N THR A 140 -12.16 7.59 -6.30
CA THR A 140 -12.42 8.04 -7.67
C THR A 140 -12.08 9.51 -7.86
N GLU A 141 -12.53 10.37 -6.94
CA GLU A 141 -12.33 11.82 -7.02
C GLU A 141 -10.86 12.22 -6.87
N SER A 142 -10.10 11.51 -6.02
CA SER A 142 -8.66 11.76 -5.87
C SER A 142 -7.88 11.47 -7.16
N GLY A 143 -8.37 10.52 -7.96
CA GLY A 143 -7.73 10.10 -9.20
C GLY A 143 -6.46 9.26 -9.02
N ILE A 144 -6.30 8.63 -7.86
CA ILE A 144 -5.29 7.60 -7.59
C ILE A 144 -5.67 6.27 -8.24
N ARG A 145 -4.69 5.41 -8.54
CA ARG A 145 -4.95 4.00 -8.82
C ARG A 145 -5.21 3.27 -7.50
N ALA A 146 -6.29 2.51 -7.39
CA ALA A 146 -6.51 1.74 -6.18
C ALA A 146 -7.15 0.37 -6.41
N GLN A 147 -6.83 -0.56 -5.51
CA GLN A 147 -7.59 -1.78 -5.33
C GLN A 147 -8.41 -1.62 -4.05
N TYR A 148 -9.73 -1.45 -4.19
CA TYR A 148 -10.65 -1.36 -3.07
C TYR A 148 -10.90 -2.76 -2.51
N ALA A 149 -10.32 -3.07 -1.35
CA ALA A 149 -10.48 -4.35 -0.70
C ALA A 149 -11.67 -4.27 0.29
N TYR A 150 -12.80 -4.85 -0.10
CA TYR A 150 -14.02 -4.83 0.70
C TYR A 150 -13.85 -5.76 1.90
N GLY A 151 -13.94 -5.22 3.12
CA GLY A 151 -13.93 -5.98 4.37
C GLY A 151 -15.25 -5.89 5.13
N SER A 152 -15.48 -6.85 6.03
CA SER A 152 -16.61 -6.82 6.97
C SER A 152 -16.48 -5.66 7.96
N ALA A 153 -17.59 -5.09 8.40
CA ALA A 153 -17.59 -4.08 9.45
C ALA A 153 -17.25 -4.66 10.82
N ASN A 154 -16.44 -3.94 11.61
CA ASN A 154 -16.27 -4.27 13.02
C ASN A 154 -17.45 -3.71 13.85
N THR A 155 -18.39 -4.58 14.19
CA THR A 155 -19.57 -4.22 15.00
C THR A 155 -19.46 -4.59 16.47
N SER A 156 -18.44 -5.37 16.86
CA SER A 156 -18.24 -5.90 18.22
C SER A 156 -16.85 -6.53 18.30
N LEU A 157 -15.96 -6.02 19.16
CA LEU A 157 -14.59 -6.57 19.31
C LEU A 157 -14.59 -8.09 19.56
N ALA A 158 -15.48 -8.56 20.43
CA ALA A 158 -15.55 -9.97 20.82
C ALA A 158 -16.01 -10.85 19.64
N ASP A 159 -17.12 -10.49 19.00
CA ASP A 159 -17.68 -11.30 17.91
C ASP A 159 -16.86 -11.19 16.63
N TYR A 160 -16.06 -10.13 16.48
CA TYR A 160 -15.30 -9.87 15.26
C TYR A 160 -13.94 -10.56 15.23
N TRP A 161 -13.23 -10.64 16.37
CA TRP A 161 -11.84 -11.12 16.43
C TRP A 161 -11.65 -12.53 16.99
N PHE A 162 -12.66 -13.12 17.64
CA PHE A 162 -12.50 -14.42 18.30
C PHE A 162 -13.53 -15.44 17.79
N GLU A 163 -13.07 -16.41 17.00
CA GLU A 163 -13.90 -17.47 16.40
C GLU A 163 -15.16 -16.91 15.69
N SER A 164 -14.98 -15.82 14.95
CA SER A 164 -16.08 -15.08 14.36
C SER A 164 -16.90 -15.94 13.39
N LYS A 165 -18.22 -15.76 13.50
CA LYS A 165 -19.23 -16.30 12.58
C LYS A 165 -19.81 -15.24 11.65
N ILE A 166 -19.36 -14.00 11.81
CA ILE A 166 -19.70 -12.91 10.90
C ILE A 166 -18.96 -13.20 9.61
N ALA A 167 -19.66 -13.29 8.49
CA ALA A 167 -19.05 -13.29 7.17
C ALA A 167 -19.23 -11.92 6.52
N VAL A 168 -18.38 -11.59 5.55
CA VAL A 168 -18.66 -10.44 4.66
C VAL A 168 -20.08 -10.53 4.07
N PRO A 169 -20.81 -9.42 3.96
CA PRO A 169 -22.16 -9.40 3.40
C PRO A 169 -22.11 -9.65 1.89
N GLY A 170 -22.17 -10.92 1.48
CA GLY A 170 -21.94 -11.34 0.09
C GLY A 170 -22.83 -10.64 -0.94
N ASP A 171 -24.07 -10.31 -0.60
CA ASP A 171 -24.97 -9.56 -1.50
C ASP A 171 -24.47 -8.13 -1.76
N ASP A 172 -23.90 -7.47 -0.75
CA ASP A 172 -23.33 -6.14 -0.89
C ASP A 172 -22.00 -6.16 -1.64
N VAL A 173 -21.16 -7.17 -1.38
CA VAL A 173 -19.92 -7.40 -2.15
C VAL A 173 -20.25 -7.57 -3.65
N ARG A 174 -21.27 -8.37 -3.98
CA ARG A 174 -21.74 -8.54 -5.37
C ARG A 174 -22.30 -7.24 -5.95
N ARG A 175 -23.06 -6.47 -5.16
CA ARG A 175 -23.56 -5.14 -5.57
C ARG A 175 -22.40 -4.22 -5.92
N ILE A 176 -21.40 -4.08 -5.05
CA ILE A 176 -20.23 -3.22 -5.27
C ILE A 176 -19.46 -3.65 -6.51
N ARG A 177 -19.17 -4.95 -6.66
CA ARG A 177 -18.52 -5.51 -7.86
C ARG A 177 -19.26 -5.11 -9.13
N SER A 178 -20.56 -5.33 -9.19
CA SER A 178 -21.37 -5.03 -10.38
C SER A 178 -21.55 -3.53 -10.66
N THR A 179 -21.56 -2.69 -9.61
CA THR A 179 -21.85 -1.25 -9.73
C THR A 179 -20.62 -0.45 -10.13
N TYR A 180 -19.46 -0.72 -9.51
CA TYR A 180 -18.26 0.10 -9.66
C TYR A 180 -17.14 -0.60 -10.44
N PHE A 181 -17.14 -1.93 -10.48
CA PHE A 181 -16.01 -2.72 -10.98
C PHE A 181 -16.45 -3.69 -12.09
N SER A 182 -17.13 -3.12 -13.10
CA SER A 182 -17.58 -3.88 -14.28
C SER A 182 -16.44 -4.37 -15.18
N SER A 183 -15.22 -3.86 -14.99
CA SER A 183 -13.97 -4.38 -15.57
C SER A 183 -12.81 -4.24 -14.59
N ASP A 184 -11.76 -5.02 -14.82
CA ASP A 184 -10.51 -4.99 -14.03
C ASP A 184 -9.43 -4.07 -14.66
N ASP A 185 -9.74 -3.46 -15.81
CA ASP A 185 -8.85 -2.54 -16.54
C ASP A 185 -8.91 -1.10 -16.00
N GLY A 186 -9.92 -0.79 -15.17
CA GLY A 186 -10.18 0.55 -14.63
C GLY A 186 -9.10 1.03 -13.67
N LEU A 187 -9.06 2.34 -13.42
CA LEU A 187 -8.14 2.94 -12.45
C LEU A 187 -8.38 2.41 -11.02
N LEU A 188 -9.63 2.02 -10.74
CA LEU A 188 -10.04 1.33 -9.53
C LEU A 188 -10.36 -0.13 -9.86
N THR A 189 -9.89 -1.03 -9.02
CA THR A 189 -10.17 -2.48 -9.06
C THR A 189 -10.67 -2.93 -7.68
N MET A 190 -11.12 -4.18 -7.58
CA MET A 190 -11.70 -4.70 -6.34
C MET A 190 -10.89 -5.89 -5.82
N ALA A 191 -10.83 -6.01 -4.49
CA ALA A 191 -10.37 -7.20 -3.78
C ALA A 191 -11.34 -7.51 -2.63
N LEU A 192 -11.14 -8.66 -1.98
CA LEU A 192 -11.78 -8.99 -0.72
C LEU A 192 -10.76 -8.87 0.42
N ALA A 193 -11.06 -8.00 1.39
CA ALA A 193 -10.32 -7.87 2.63
C ALA A 193 -10.92 -8.84 3.65
N THR A 194 -10.22 -9.94 3.90
CA THR A 194 -10.71 -10.99 4.81
C THR A 194 -9.96 -10.93 6.13
N ARG A 195 -10.65 -11.27 7.22
CA ARG A 195 -9.98 -11.50 8.51
C ARG A 195 -9.17 -12.79 8.46
N GLY A 196 -9.69 -13.82 7.79
CA GLY A 196 -8.98 -15.05 7.56
C GLY A 196 -8.92 -16.02 8.76
N PRO A 197 -8.06 -17.06 8.66
CA PRO A 197 -7.90 -18.09 9.67
C PRO A 197 -7.50 -17.50 11.03
N GLY A 198 -7.87 -18.17 12.12
CA GLY A 198 -7.61 -17.81 13.52
C GLY A 198 -8.27 -16.53 14.06
N PHE A 199 -9.03 -15.82 13.23
CA PHE A 199 -10.03 -14.84 13.69
C PHE A 199 -11.46 -15.30 13.43
N CYS A 200 -11.66 -16.03 12.33
CA CYS A 200 -12.94 -16.56 11.90
C CYS A 200 -13.00 -18.08 12.00
N THR A 201 -14.21 -18.62 12.08
CA THR A 201 -14.46 -20.06 11.91
C THR A 201 -14.11 -20.53 10.48
N ASP A 202 -13.75 -21.80 10.32
CA ASP A 202 -13.42 -22.40 9.01
C ASP A 202 -14.53 -22.22 7.97
N ASP A 203 -15.80 -22.28 8.41
CA ASP A 203 -16.97 -22.07 7.53
C ASP A 203 -16.97 -20.65 6.95
N VAL A 204 -16.69 -19.63 7.78
CA VAL A 204 -16.58 -18.24 7.32
C VAL A 204 -15.39 -18.07 6.38
N VAL A 205 -14.20 -18.59 6.75
CA VAL A 205 -12.99 -18.50 5.91
C VAL A 205 -13.24 -19.14 4.54
N THR A 206 -13.83 -20.34 4.53
CA THR A 206 -14.16 -21.06 3.28
C THR A 206 -15.17 -20.29 2.44
N ALA A 207 -16.20 -19.71 3.06
CA ALA A 207 -17.21 -18.91 2.35
C ALA A 207 -16.62 -17.63 1.74
N GLU A 208 -15.75 -16.93 2.46
CA GLU A 208 -15.11 -15.69 1.98
C GLU A 208 -14.13 -15.96 0.82
N TRP A 209 -13.30 -17.00 0.93
CA TRP A 209 -12.44 -17.43 -0.19
C TRP A 209 -13.27 -17.87 -1.40
N GLY A 210 -14.35 -18.62 -1.16
CA GLY A 210 -15.28 -19.04 -2.21
C GLY A 210 -15.91 -17.85 -2.94
N LEU A 211 -16.35 -16.83 -2.20
CA LEU A 211 -16.93 -15.61 -2.76
C LEU A 211 -15.92 -14.82 -3.61
N ALA A 212 -14.68 -14.63 -3.12
CA ALA A 212 -13.66 -13.94 -3.88
C ALA A 212 -13.36 -14.64 -5.21
N ARG A 213 -13.23 -15.97 -5.18
CA ARG A 213 -13.01 -16.80 -6.38
C ARG A 213 -14.21 -16.83 -7.32
N GLU A 214 -15.44 -16.84 -6.79
CA GLU A 214 -16.66 -16.67 -7.59
C GLU A 214 -16.65 -15.36 -8.38
N LEU A 215 -16.18 -14.29 -7.77
CA LEU A 215 -16.13 -12.94 -8.36
C LEU A 215 -14.86 -12.65 -9.17
N GLY A 216 -13.90 -13.57 -9.15
CA GLY A 216 -12.60 -13.40 -9.80
C GLY A 216 -11.79 -12.24 -9.23
N ILE A 217 -11.93 -11.94 -7.93
CA ILE A 217 -11.20 -10.87 -7.25
C ILE A 217 -10.15 -11.45 -6.30
N PRO A 218 -8.99 -10.80 -6.12
CA PRO A 218 -7.96 -11.24 -5.19
C PRO A 218 -8.40 -11.07 -3.72
N ILE A 219 -7.68 -11.74 -2.84
CA ILE A 219 -7.89 -11.76 -1.40
C ILE A 219 -6.67 -11.12 -0.72
N THR A 220 -6.91 -10.25 0.25
CA THR A 220 -5.87 -9.75 1.15
C THR A 220 -6.25 -10.06 2.58
N VAL A 221 -5.29 -10.60 3.33
CA VAL A 221 -5.51 -11.16 4.67
C VAL A 221 -4.37 -10.84 5.61
N HIS A 222 -4.77 -10.41 6.79
CA HIS A 222 -3.96 -10.18 7.98
C HIS A 222 -3.52 -11.48 8.63
N VAL A 223 -2.20 -11.76 8.72
CA VAL A 223 -1.70 -13.04 9.27
C VAL A 223 -0.42 -12.89 10.09
N ALA A 224 -0.23 -13.76 11.10
CA ALA A 224 0.99 -13.85 11.91
C ALA A 224 1.51 -12.51 12.44
N MET A 225 0.58 -11.64 12.81
CA MET A 225 0.81 -10.23 13.08
C MET A 225 1.06 -9.90 14.57
N GLY A 226 0.82 -10.82 15.51
CA GLY A 226 0.87 -10.47 16.93
C GLY A 226 0.79 -11.65 17.89
N ARG A 227 0.88 -11.33 19.19
CA ARG A 227 0.89 -12.34 20.26
C ARG A 227 -0.52 -12.89 20.58
N LEU A 228 -1.52 -12.03 20.53
CA LEU A 228 -2.90 -12.34 20.91
C LEU A 228 -3.79 -12.69 19.70
N ALA A 229 -3.44 -12.12 18.56
CA ALA A 229 -4.14 -12.19 17.29
C ALA A 229 -3.18 -12.72 16.22
N GLY A 230 -3.62 -13.58 15.29
CA GLY A 230 -2.77 -13.89 14.14
C GLY A 230 -1.76 -15.04 14.33
N ARG A 231 -1.49 -15.49 15.56
CA ARG A 231 -0.14 -15.94 15.91
C ARG A 231 0.38 -17.20 15.22
N PHE A 232 -0.42 -18.25 15.02
CA PHE A 232 0.15 -19.57 14.67
C PHE A 232 -0.66 -20.39 13.69
N GLY A 233 0.03 -20.89 12.67
CA GLY A 233 -0.48 -21.95 11.79
C GLY A 233 -1.60 -21.50 10.87
N MET A 234 -1.78 -20.20 10.66
CA MET A 234 -2.83 -19.64 9.80
C MET A 234 -2.70 -20.11 8.36
N VAL A 235 -1.48 -20.12 7.82
CA VAL A 235 -1.24 -20.61 6.46
C VAL A 235 -1.43 -22.13 6.41
N LYS A 236 -1.05 -22.85 7.48
CA LYS A 236 -1.31 -24.31 7.58
C LYS A 236 -2.79 -24.63 7.65
N GLN A 237 -3.58 -23.82 8.34
CA GLN A 237 -5.03 -23.95 8.42
C GLN A 237 -5.64 -23.76 7.02
N LEU A 238 -5.25 -22.70 6.31
CA LEU A 238 -5.64 -22.50 4.90
C LEU A 238 -5.20 -23.65 4.00
N HIS A 239 -4.01 -24.22 4.21
CA HIS A 239 -3.55 -25.40 3.49
C HIS A 239 -4.45 -26.61 3.75
N GLY A 240 -4.79 -26.89 5.01
CA GLY A 240 -5.70 -27.98 5.38
C GLY A 240 -7.11 -27.83 4.81
N LEU A 241 -7.56 -26.59 4.61
CA LEU A 241 -8.83 -26.27 3.95
C LEU A 241 -8.74 -26.26 2.41
N GLY A 242 -7.54 -26.40 1.83
CA GLY A 242 -7.34 -26.33 0.37
C GLY A 242 -7.52 -24.92 -0.20
N LEU A 243 -7.27 -23.88 0.59
CA LEU A 243 -7.56 -22.49 0.25
C LEU A 243 -6.35 -21.66 -0.20
N LEU A 244 -5.12 -22.19 -0.10
CA LEU A 244 -3.93 -21.48 -0.60
C LEU A 244 -4.01 -21.26 -2.11
N GLY A 245 -3.45 -20.15 -2.59
CA GLY A 245 -3.39 -19.83 -4.02
C GLY A 245 -2.69 -18.51 -4.30
N SER A 246 -2.41 -18.25 -5.57
CA SER A 246 -1.80 -17.01 -6.06
C SER A 246 -2.73 -15.81 -6.03
N ASP A 247 -3.99 -16.03 -5.65
CA ASP A 247 -5.02 -15.03 -5.45
C ASP A 247 -4.97 -14.41 -4.04
N THR A 248 -4.04 -14.82 -3.18
CA THR A 248 -3.97 -14.37 -1.77
C THR A 248 -2.69 -13.56 -1.47
N THR A 249 -2.89 -12.38 -0.90
CA THR A 249 -1.84 -11.53 -0.32
C THR A 249 -1.88 -11.61 1.20
N TYR A 250 -0.74 -11.96 1.80
CA TYR A 250 -0.54 -12.08 3.24
C TYR A 250 0.13 -10.82 3.81
N VAL A 251 -0.51 -10.19 4.78
CA VAL A 251 -0.03 -8.94 5.40
C VAL A 251 0.65 -9.23 6.73
N HIS A 252 1.75 -8.52 6.98
CA HIS A 252 2.70 -8.63 8.11
C HIS A 252 3.63 -9.84 8.07
N CYS A 253 3.09 -11.04 8.27
CA CYS A 253 3.85 -12.29 8.24
C CYS A 253 4.99 -12.40 9.29
N CYS A 254 5.02 -11.53 10.31
CA CYS A 254 6.13 -11.39 11.27
C CYS A 254 6.47 -12.70 12.01
N TYR A 255 5.47 -13.56 12.25
CA TYR A 255 5.63 -14.81 12.99
C TYR A 255 5.33 -16.08 12.18
N PHE A 256 5.40 -16.04 10.86
CA PHE A 256 5.32 -17.26 10.05
C PHE A 256 6.34 -18.31 10.50
N HIS A 257 5.87 -19.55 10.63
CA HIS A 257 6.76 -20.69 10.73
C HIS A 257 7.51 -20.90 9.41
N GLU A 258 8.67 -21.57 9.47
CA GLU A 258 9.49 -21.84 8.28
C GLU A 258 8.74 -22.60 7.18
N ASP A 259 7.88 -23.55 7.55
CA ASP A 259 7.06 -24.28 6.59
C ASP A 259 5.89 -23.45 6.03
N GLU A 260 5.42 -22.42 6.75
CA GLU A 260 4.42 -21.49 6.21
C GLU A 260 4.99 -20.62 5.10
N TRP A 261 6.25 -20.18 5.23
CA TRP A 261 6.94 -19.46 4.15
C TRP A 261 7.01 -20.29 2.87
N GLN A 262 7.34 -21.58 2.99
CA GLN A 262 7.37 -22.48 1.84
C GLN A 262 5.97 -22.69 1.25
N LEU A 263 4.94 -22.84 2.07
CA LEU A 263 3.55 -22.98 1.60
C LEU A 263 3.07 -21.73 0.83
N VAL A 264 3.44 -20.53 1.28
CA VAL A 264 3.13 -19.30 0.56
C VAL A 264 3.85 -19.27 -0.80
N ALA A 265 5.14 -19.59 -0.82
CA ALA A 265 5.92 -19.66 -2.07
C ALA A 265 5.35 -20.69 -3.06
N ASP A 266 5.05 -21.91 -2.60
CA ASP A 266 4.55 -22.99 -3.43
C ASP A 266 3.16 -22.71 -4.00
N SER A 267 2.32 -21.98 -3.25
CA SER A 267 0.98 -21.60 -3.68
C SER A 267 0.95 -20.41 -4.63
N GLY A 268 2.07 -19.69 -4.76
CA GLY A 268 2.16 -18.44 -5.53
C GLY A 268 1.55 -17.23 -4.82
N GLY A 269 1.24 -17.34 -3.52
CA GLY A 269 0.76 -16.23 -2.72
C GLY A 269 1.82 -15.14 -2.56
N THR A 270 1.39 -13.94 -2.16
CA THR A 270 2.27 -12.76 -2.06
C THR A 270 2.32 -12.20 -0.64
N VAL A 271 3.31 -11.34 -0.36
CA VAL A 271 3.58 -10.83 1.00
C VAL A 271 3.70 -9.30 1.00
N SER A 272 2.88 -8.66 1.83
CA SER A 272 2.94 -7.22 2.14
C SER A 272 3.47 -7.00 3.55
N VAL A 273 4.50 -6.17 3.67
CA VAL A 273 5.16 -5.86 4.95
C VAL A 273 4.86 -4.41 5.33
N ALA A 274 4.58 -4.12 6.60
CA ALA A 274 4.26 -2.80 7.14
C ALA A 274 5.32 -2.34 8.17
N PRO A 275 6.55 -2.03 7.73
CA PRO A 275 7.72 -2.09 8.62
C PRO A 275 7.65 -1.16 9.82
N GLN A 276 7.19 0.08 9.66
CA GLN A 276 7.18 1.04 10.76
C GLN A 276 6.15 0.65 11.83
N VAL A 277 4.95 0.25 11.41
CA VAL A 277 3.89 -0.21 12.34
C VAL A 277 4.31 -1.51 13.01
N GLU A 278 4.95 -2.42 12.28
CA GLU A 278 5.37 -3.70 12.84
C GLU A 278 6.38 -3.56 13.98
N LEU A 279 7.35 -2.65 13.79
CA LEU A 279 8.34 -2.30 14.80
C LEU A 279 7.73 -1.56 15.99
N GLN A 280 6.78 -0.64 15.73
CA GLN A 280 6.25 0.28 16.74
C GLN A 280 5.14 -0.35 17.59
N MET A 281 4.22 -1.08 16.97
CA MET A 281 3.04 -1.65 17.65
C MET A 281 3.28 -3.05 18.26
N GLY A 282 4.50 -3.58 18.17
CA GLY A 282 4.84 -4.88 18.73
C GLY A 282 4.43 -6.08 17.88
N HIS A 283 4.26 -5.89 16.57
CA HIS A 283 4.03 -7.01 15.64
C HIS A 283 5.27 -7.90 15.54
N GLY A 284 6.47 -7.33 15.49
CA GLY A 284 7.71 -8.09 15.41
C GLY A 284 8.71 -7.49 14.41
N TRP A 285 9.63 -8.33 13.94
CA TRP A 285 10.59 -7.92 12.92
C TRP A 285 9.94 -7.94 11.53
N PRO A 286 10.09 -6.86 10.74
CA PRO A 286 9.60 -6.83 9.36
C PRO A 286 10.28 -7.90 8.50
N PRO A 287 9.56 -8.91 7.98
CA PRO A 287 10.18 -10.10 7.41
C PRO A 287 10.56 -9.95 5.92
N VAL A 288 11.11 -8.80 5.51
CA VAL A 288 11.46 -8.52 4.10
C VAL A 288 12.51 -9.51 3.58
N MET A 289 13.65 -9.62 4.26
CA MET A 289 14.70 -10.57 3.83
C MET A 289 14.26 -12.02 3.98
N LYS A 290 13.46 -12.33 5.00
CA LYS A 290 12.93 -13.68 5.19
C LYS A 290 12.06 -14.10 4.01
N ALA A 291 11.19 -13.22 3.50
CA ALA A 291 10.42 -13.50 2.29
C ALA A 291 11.34 -13.77 1.08
N ILE A 292 12.38 -12.95 0.88
CA ILE A 292 13.34 -13.10 -0.22
C ILE A 292 14.11 -14.43 -0.14
N GLU A 293 14.48 -14.89 1.06
CA GLU A 293 15.15 -16.19 1.27
C GLU A 293 14.33 -17.38 0.76
N TYR A 294 13.00 -17.27 0.74
CA TYR A 294 12.08 -18.27 0.20
C TYR A 294 11.71 -18.03 -1.27
N GLY A 295 12.38 -17.09 -1.94
CA GLY A 295 12.14 -16.77 -3.35
C GLY A 295 10.91 -15.91 -3.61
N LEU A 296 10.29 -15.34 -2.57
CA LEU A 296 9.17 -14.42 -2.70
C LEU A 296 9.63 -13.00 -3.06
N ARG A 297 8.72 -12.22 -3.63
CA ARG A 297 8.91 -10.80 -3.94
C ARG A 297 8.05 -9.95 -3.00
N PRO A 298 8.54 -9.61 -1.79
CA PRO A 298 7.75 -8.82 -0.85
C PRO A 298 7.53 -7.39 -1.36
N SER A 299 6.49 -6.76 -0.84
CA SER A 299 6.20 -5.32 -0.99
C SER A 299 6.24 -4.60 0.36
N LEU A 300 6.07 -3.28 0.32
CA LEU A 300 5.89 -2.43 1.50
C LEU A 300 4.48 -1.85 1.55
N SER A 301 4.11 -1.47 2.77
CA SER A 301 2.82 -0.86 3.07
C SER A 301 2.92 0.09 4.25
N ILE A 302 1.99 1.05 4.30
CA ILE A 302 1.91 2.03 5.38
C ILE A 302 1.05 1.49 6.53
N ASP A 303 0.03 0.71 6.20
CA ASP A 303 -0.96 0.19 7.14
C ASP A 303 -1.81 1.31 7.75
N VAL A 304 -1.47 1.80 8.95
CA VAL A 304 -2.31 2.72 9.73
C VAL A 304 -1.66 4.09 9.98
N VAL A 305 -2.34 5.17 9.56
CA VAL A 305 -1.85 6.56 9.77
C VAL A 305 -2.19 7.12 11.16
N THR A 306 -2.87 6.33 11.99
CA THR A 306 -3.17 6.64 13.39
C THR A 306 -1.91 6.72 14.26
N THR A 307 -0.83 6.06 13.81
CA THR A 307 0.42 5.89 14.58
C THR A 307 1.68 6.27 13.80
N VAL A 308 1.69 6.11 12.47
CA VAL A 308 2.90 6.32 11.65
C VAL A 308 2.65 7.28 10.48
N PRO A 309 3.71 7.91 9.92
CA PRO A 309 3.59 8.73 8.71
C PRO A 309 3.05 7.94 7.50
N GLY A 310 2.23 8.62 6.68
CA GLY A 310 1.57 8.05 5.50
C GLY A 310 2.43 7.96 4.23
N ASP A 311 3.75 7.84 4.34
CA ASP A 311 4.70 7.92 3.22
C ASP A 311 5.59 6.68 3.06
N MET A 312 5.98 6.40 1.82
CA MET A 312 6.80 5.22 1.47
C MET A 312 8.27 5.36 1.91
N PHE A 313 8.80 6.58 2.01
CA PHE A 313 10.19 6.81 2.40
C PHE A 313 10.44 6.34 3.84
N THR A 314 9.48 6.58 4.72
CA THR A 314 9.48 6.07 6.10
C THR A 314 9.51 4.53 6.11
N GLN A 315 8.63 3.87 5.34
CA GLN A 315 8.58 2.41 5.28
C GLN A 315 9.87 1.79 4.73
N ILE A 316 10.43 2.40 3.68
CA ILE A 316 11.73 1.99 3.10
C ILE A 316 12.82 2.04 4.16
N ARG A 317 12.97 3.17 4.86
CA ARG A 317 14.04 3.34 5.86
C ARG A 317 13.83 2.47 7.10
N ALA A 318 12.58 2.25 7.50
CA ALA A 318 12.23 1.36 8.61
C ALA A 318 12.63 -0.09 8.30
N ALA A 319 12.22 -0.64 7.15
CA ALA A 319 12.62 -1.99 6.72
C ALA A 319 14.16 -2.11 6.57
N PHE A 320 14.78 -1.16 5.87
CA PHE A 320 16.22 -1.16 5.61
C PHE A 320 17.03 -1.09 6.91
N GLY A 321 16.66 -0.18 7.82
CA GLY A 321 17.33 0.00 9.10
C GLY A 321 17.12 -1.19 10.04
N ALA A 322 15.88 -1.70 10.14
CA ALA A 322 15.55 -2.83 11.01
C ALA A 322 16.34 -4.08 10.64
N GLU A 323 16.37 -4.44 9.36
CA GLU A 323 17.08 -5.64 8.91
C GLU A 323 18.59 -5.53 9.15
N ARG A 324 19.17 -4.36 8.84
CA ARG A 324 20.60 -4.13 9.10
C ARG A 324 20.92 -4.16 10.59
N ALA A 325 20.07 -3.59 11.44
CA ALA A 325 20.24 -3.64 12.88
C ALA A 325 20.20 -5.08 13.39
N ARG A 326 19.25 -5.89 12.92
CA ARG A 326 19.10 -7.31 13.26
C ARG A 326 20.34 -8.11 12.87
N VAL A 327 20.75 -8.04 11.60
CA VAL A 327 21.92 -8.75 11.07
C VAL A 327 23.19 -8.33 11.80
N ASN A 328 23.42 -7.03 11.99
CA ASN A 328 24.60 -6.53 12.69
C ASN A 328 24.65 -7.00 14.15
N ALA A 329 23.51 -7.02 14.85
CA ALA A 329 23.43 -7.50 16.22
C ALA A 329 23.72 -9.01 16.33
N ASP A 330 23.23 -9.81 15.39
CA ASP A 330 23.48 -11.25 15.35
C ASP A 330 24.96 -11.55 15.02
N CYS A 331 25.54 -10.88 14.02
CA CYS A 331 26.97 -10.96 13.70
C CYS A 331 27.86 -10.54 14.88
N TRP A 332 27.52 -9.45 15.57
CA TRP A 332 28.24 -9.00 16.75
C TRP A 332 28.23 -10.05 17.87
N LYS A 333 27.05 -10.60 18.20
CA LYS A 333 26.91 -11.64 19.23
C LYS A 333 27.66 -12.91 18.87
N ALA A 334 27.64 -13.30 17.60
CA ALA A 334 28.31 -14.49 17.10
C ALA A 334 29.82 -14.30 16.84
N ASN A 335 30.34 -13.07 16.94
CA ASN A 335 31.69 -12.69 16.53
C ASN A 335 32.01 -13.09 15.07
N LEU A 336 31.09 -12.77 14.16
CA LEU A 336 31.19 -13.04 12.72
C LEU A 336 31.23 -11.73 11.92
N PRO A 337 31.86 -11.73 10.73
CA PRO A 337 31.75 -10.58 9.82
C PRO A 337 30.30 -10.38 9.37
N VAL A 338 29.97 -9.13 9.04
CA VAL A 338 28.67 -8.80 8.44
C VAL A 338 28.65 -9.34 6.99
N PRO A 339 27.58 -10.04 6.56
CA PRO A 339 27.51 -10.64 5.23
C PRO A 339 27.41 -9.60 4.12
N GLU A 340 27.90 -9.95 2.93
CA GLU A 340 27.76 -9.13 1.71
C GLU A 340 26.34 -9.14 1.14
N THR A 341 25.50 -10.09 1.55
CA THR A 341 24.13 -10.31 1.07
C THR A 341 23.08 -9.49 1.82
N MET A 342 23.46 -8.34 2.37
CA MET A 342 22.50 -7.45 3.04
C MET A 342 21.58 -6.77 2.02
N LEU A 343 20.38 -6.43 2.48
CA LEU A 343 19.43 -5.62 1.74
C LEU A 343 20.07 -4.30 1.26
N THR A 344 19.82 -3.96 0.00
CA THR A 344 20.40 -2.79 -0.68
C THR A 344 19.35 -1.71 -0.93
N ALA A 345 19.79 -0.45 -1.13
CA ALA A 345 18.92 0.65 -1.52
C ALA A 345 18.17 0.37 -2.84
N ARG A 346 18.83 -0.29 -3.80
CA ARG A 346 18.22 -0.76 -5.06
C ARG A 346 17.05 -1.70 -4.81
N GLN A 347 17.27 -2.75 -4.02
CA GLN A 347 16.22 -3.71 -3.69
C GLN A 347 15.05 -3.03 -2.98
N MET A 348 15.32 -2.09 -2.09
CA MET A 348 14.23 -1.32 -1.45
C MET A 348 13.40 -0.51 -2.43
N LEU A 349 14.04 0.10 -3.44
CA LEU A 349 13.30 0.80 -4.50
C LEU A 349 12.46 -0.17 -5.34
N GLU A 350 13.00 -1.34 -5.69
CA GLU A 350 12.26 -2.40 -6.40
C GLU A 350 11.07 -2.91 -5.57
N ILE A 351 11.25 -3.10 -4.26
CA ILE A 351 10.21 -3.52 -3.32
C ILE A 351 9.08 -2.48 -3.28
N ALA A 352 9.43 -1.19 -3.20
CA ALA A 352 8.46 -0.09 -3.11
C ALA A 352 7.75 0.26 -4.45
N THR A 353 8.19 -0.33 -5.57
CA THR A 353 7.64 -0.05 -6.90
C THR A 353 7.19 -1.33 -7.60
N ARG A 354 8.09 -2.02 -8.30
CA ARG A 354 7.78 -3.19 -9.14
C ARG A 354 7.23 -4.36 -8.33
N ASN A 355 7.80 -4.68 -7.17
CA ASN A 355 7.25 -5.75 -6.34
C ASN A 355 5.94 -5.31 -5.69
N GLY A 356 5.81 -4.05 -5.30
CA GLY A 356 4.51 -3.51 -4.87
C GLY A 356 3.43 -3.72 -5.93
N ALA A 357 3.72 -3.44 -7.20
CA ALA A 357 2.80 -3.71 -8.31
C ALA A 357 2.51 -5.21 -8.49
N HIS A 358 3.49 -6.08 -8.27
CA HIS A 358 3.32 -7.54 -8.26
C HIS A 358 2.35 -7.99 -7.16
N VAL A 359 2.58 -7.55 -5.91
CA VAL A 359 1.75 -7.89 -4.75
C VAL A 359 0.33 -7.31 -4.86
N ALA A 360 0.18 -6.11 -5.44
CA ALA A 360 -1.12 -5.51 -5.71
C ALA A 360 -1.84 -6.11 -6.94
N GLY A 361 -1.23 -7.05 -7.66
CA GLY A 361 -1.84 -7.69 -8.83
C GLY A 361 -1.95 -6.80 -10.08
N VAL A 362 -1.07 -5.80 -10.22
CA VAL A 362 -1.07 -4.82 -11.32
C VAL A 362 0.31 -4.65 -11.98
N GLU A 363 1.21 -5.63 -11.82
CA GLU A 363 2.57 -5.59 -12.39
C GLU A 363 2.56 -5.47 -13.92
N ASP A 364 1.57 -6.04 -14.61
CA ASP A 364 1.42 -5.90 -16.06
C ASP A 364 1.06 -4.46 -16.49
N ARG A 365 0.57 -3.64 -15.56
CA ARG A 365 0.05 -2.30 -15.81
C ARG A 365 0.98 -1.19 -15.32
N THR A 366 1.68 -1.39 -14.20
CA THR A 366 2.50 -0.35 -13.55
C THR A 366 3.71 -0.94 -12.82
N GLY A 367 4.40 -0.14 -12.00
CA GLY A 367 5.56 -0.54 -11.19
C GLY A 367 6.89 -0.54 -11.92
N SER A 368 6.91 -0.33 -13.24
CA SER A 368 8.12 -0.08 -14.02
C SER A 368 7.83 0.90 -15.18
N LEU A 369 8.85 1.63 -15.61
CA LEU A 369 8.81 2.50 -16.78
C LEU A 369 9.06 1.68 -18.05
N THR A 370 8.08 0.85 -18.42
CA THR A 370 8.17 -0.09 -19.55
C THR A 370 7.20 0.33 -20.66
N PRO A 371 7.63 0.40 -21.95
CA PRO A 371 6.71 0.61 -23.06
C PRO A 371 5.52 -0.35 -23.05
N GLY A 372 4.31 0.18 -23.15
CA GLY A 372 3.04 -0.56 -23.05
C GLY A 372 2.34 -0.42 -21.71
N LYS A 373 3.06 -0.19 -20.61
CA LYS A 373 2.49 0.05 -19.27
C LYS A 373 1.85 1.42 -19.14
N ARG A 374 0.99 1.59 -18.13
CA ARG A 374 0.38 2.89 -17.78
C ARG A 374 1.44 3.81 -17.18
N ALA A 375 1.28 5.10 -17.44
CA ALA A 375 2.20 6.13 -16.97
C ALA A 375 1.87 6.55 -15.53
N ASP A 376 2.26 5.70 -14.58
CA ASP A 376 2.30 6.05 -13.15
C ASP A 376 3.75 6.40 -12.79
N VAL A 377 4.04 7.70 -12.73
CA VAL A 377 5.41 8.24 -12.72
C VAL A 377 5.58 9.24 -11.59
N VAL A 378 6.74 9.21 -10.94
CA VAL A 378 7.15 10.20 -9.95
C VAL A 378 8.49 10.81 -10.35
N ALA A 379 8.62 12.12 -10.20
CA ALA A 379 9.88 12.84 -10.31
C ALA A 379 10.32 13.34 -8.93
N ILE A 380 11.55 13.01 -8.55
CA ILE A 380 12.17 13.43 -7.29
C ILE A 380 13.17 14.56 -7.57
N ASP A 381 13.07 15.67 -6.81
CA ASP A 381 14.04 16.76 -6.82
C ASP A 381 15.39 16.32 -6.26
N ALA A 382 16.32 16.03 -7.16
CA ALA A 382 17.69 15.64 -6.82
C ALA A 382 18.66 16.83 -6.67
N THR A 383 18.17 18.06 -6.84
CA THR A 383 18.92 19.30 -6.61
C THR A 383 18.72 19.86 -5.20
N ALA A 384 17.72 19.36 -4.47
CA ALA A 384 17.43 19.75 -3.10
C ALA A 384 18.60 19.47 -2.16
N LEU A 385 18.74 20.32 -1.14
CA LEU A 385 19.87 20.29 -0.19
C LEU A 385 20.07 18.94 0.51
N ASN A 386 18.98 18.22 0.79
CA ASN A 386 19.01 16.92 1.46
C ASN A 386 19.32 15.74 0.52
N VAL A 387 19.29 15.96 -0.80
CA VAL A 387 19.49 14.92 -1.82
C VAL A 387 20.81 15.09 -2.58
N ALA A 388 21.20 16.34 -2.88
CA ALA A 388 22.41 16.63 -3.63
C ALA A 388 23.70 16.53 -2.77
N PRO A 389 24.83 16.11 -3.36
CA PRO A 389 25.01 15.59 -4.72
C PRO A 389 24.58 14.11 -4.85
N VAL A 390 24.14 13.71 -6.04
CA VAL A 390 23.74 12.32 -6.31
C VAL A 390 24.94 11.48 -6.75
N HIS A 391 25.30 10.49 -5.94
CA HIS A 391 26.29 9.46 -6.28
C HIS A 391 25.63 8.13 -6.70
N ASP A 392 24.55 7.77 -6.00
CA ASP A 392 23.71 6.62 -6.28
C ASP A 392 22.26 7.12 -6.30
N ALA A 393 21.62 7.04 -7.45
CA ALA A 393 20.26 7.54 -7.65
C ALA A 393 19.22 6.72 -6.88
N ALA A 394 19.40 5.41 -6.70
CA ALA A 394 18.50 4.60 -5.89
C ALA A 394 18.64 4.94 -4.41
N ALA A 395 19.87 5.13 -3.92
CA ALA A 395 20.12 5.60 -2.55
C ALA A 395 19.58 7.01 -2.33
N ALA A 396 19.70 7.90 -3.33
CA ALA A 396 19.15 9.25 -3.26
C ALA A 396 17.62 9.24 -3.08
N VAL A 397 16.91 8.39 -3.82
CA VAL A 397 15.44 8.22 -3.67
C VAL A 397 15.08 7.55 -2.35
N THR A 398 15.80 6.50 -1.95
CA THR A 398 15.37 5.65 -0.81
C THR A 398 15.84 6.15 0.55
N LEU A 399 17.07 6.65 0.64
CA LEU A 399 17.75 6.95 1.90
C LEU A 399 17.88 8.45 2.17
N SER A 400 17.79 9.31 1.15
CA SER A 400 17.96 10.76 1.29
C SER A 400 16.67 11.56 1.08
N ALA A 401 15.87 11.21 0.08
CA ALA A 401 14.65 11.94 -0.25
C ALA A 401 13.54 11.72 0.79
N ASP A 402 12.63 12.69 0.85
CA ASP A 402 11.37 12.64 1.58
C ASP A 402 10.23 13.27 0.75
N VAL A 403 9.04 13.39 1.35
CA VAL A 403 7.83 13.91 0.69
C VAL A 403 8.05 15.31 0.09
N SER A 404 8.90 16.15 0.69
CA SER A 404 9.19 17.49 0.19
C SER A 404 9.95 17.49 -1.13
N ASN A 405 10.63 16.39 -1.47
CA ASN A 405 11.36 16.23 -2.73
C ASN A 405 10.50 15.65 -3.85
N VAL A 406 9.28 15.19 -3.57
CA VAL A 406 8.35 14.72 -4.62
C VAL A 406 7.88 15.95 -5.40
N ASP A 407 8.39 16.13 -6.61
CA ASP A 407 8.15 17.30 -7.44
C ASP A 407 6.88 17.11 -8.29
N THR A 408 6.87 16.03 -9.07
CA THR A 408 5.82 15.74 -10.05
C THR A 408 5.32 14.32 -9.87
N VAL A 409 3.99 14.14 -9.95
CA VAL A 409 3.32 12.84 -9.85
C VAL A 409 2.32 12.73 -10.98
N ILE A 410 2.40 11.65 -11.74
CA ILE A 410 1.53 11.32 -12.85
C ILE A 410 0.89 9.98 -12.53
N VAL A 411 -0.43 9.88 -12.69
CA VAL A 411 -1.18 8.63 -12.56
C VAL A 411 -1.96 8.43 -13.84
N ASP A 412 -1.77 7.30 -14.49
CA ASP A 412 -2.49 6.97 -15.73
C ASP A 412 -2.26 8.01 -16.86
N GLY A 413 -1.10 8.67 -16.84
CA GLY A 413 -0.73 9.80 -17.72
C GLY A 413 -1.37 11.15 -17.38
N VAL A 414 -2.14 11.23 -16.29
CA VAL A 414 -2.72 12.48 -15.77
C VAL A 414 -1.82 13.03 -14.68
N ILE A 415 -1.39 14.28 -14.83
CA ILE A 415 -0.55 14.95 -13.84
C ILE A 415 -1.41 15.28 -12.61
N ARG A 416 -1.03 14.73 -11.45
CA ARG A 416 -1.68 14.90 -10.14
C ARG A 416 -0.91 15.86 -9.23
N LYS A 417 0.40 15.98 -9.44
CA LYS A 417 1.29 16.92 -8.73
C LYS A 417 2.27 17.52 -9.74
N ARG A 418 2.57 18.81 -9.64
CA ARG A 418 3.52 19.52 -10.50
C ARG A 418 4.23 20.61 -9.70
N ASP A 419 5.53 20.77 -9.88
CA ASP A 419 6.36 21.77 -9.20
C ASP A 419 6.21 21.74 -7.66
N GLY A 420 6.13 20.53 -7.10
CA GLY A 420 5.96 20.29 -5.67
C GLY A 420 4.54 20.55 -5.14
N ARG A 421 3.56 20.87 -6.00
CA ARG A 421 2.18 21.22 -5.60
C ARG A 421 1.15 20.23 -6.14
N LEU A 422 0.28 19.75 -5.25
CA LEU A 422 -0.82 18.85 -5.63
C LEU A 422 -1.88 19.63 -6.43
N LEU A 423 -2.39 19.02 -7.50
CA LEU A 423 -3.43 19.59 -8.37
C LEU A 423 -4.81 19.12 -7.91
N ALA A 424 -5.20 19.54 -6.70
CA ALA A 424 -6.47 19.21 -6.08
C ALA A 424 -6.94 20.34 -5.13
N ASP A 425 -8.22 20.34 -4.76
CA ASP A 425 -8.77 21.26 -3.75
C ASP A 425 -8.40 20.79 -2.33
N LEU A 426 -7.17 21.10 -1.93
CA LEU A 426 -6.63 20.74 -0.60
C LEU A 426 -7.37 21.42 0.54
N ASP A 427 -7.93 22.61 0.31
CA ASP A 427 -8.69 23.32 1.34
C ASP A 427 -10.00 22.61 1.63
N ARG A 428 -10.70 22.11 0.60
CA ARG A 428 -11.89 21.29 0.78
C ARG A 428 -11.56 19.96 1.45
N ALA A 429 -10.54 19.25 0.98
CA ALA A 429 -10.15 17.96 1.57
C ALA A 429 -9.81 18.11 3.06
N ARG A 430 -9.06 19.15 3.42
CA ARG A 430 -8.73 19.48 4.81
C ARG A 430 -9.98 19.79 5.66
N ARG A 431 -10.90 20.63 5.16
CA ARG A 431 -12.14 20.92 5.90
C ARG A 431 -12.95 19.65 6.17
N LEU A 432 -13.13 18.80 5.16
CA LEU A 432 -13.91 17.56 5.30
C LEU A 432 -13.31 16.62 6.35
N VAL A 433 -11.99 16.43 6.35
CA VAL A 433 -11.31 15.54 7.29
C VAL A 433 -11.28 16.11 8.71
N GLU A 434 -11.17 17.43 8.87
CA GLU A 434 -11.25 18.10 10.18
C GLU A 434 -12.68 18.08 10.75
N GLU A 435 -13.70 18.30 9.92
CA GLU A 435 -15.10 18.16 10.34
C GLU A 435 -15.42 16.71 10.75
N SER A 436 -14.87 15.73 10.04
CA SER A 436 -14.99 14.31 10.38
C SER A 436 -14.31 13.99 11.72
N ARG A 437 -13.07 14.44 11.92
CA ARG A 437 -12.36 14.34 13.21
C ARG A 437 -13.23 14.88 14.36
N ASP A 438 -13.77 16.08 14.22
CA ASP A 438 -14.54 16.73 15.28
C ASP A 438 -15.82 15.95 15.61
N ARG A 439 -16.52 15.42 14.60
CA ARG A 439 -17.69 14.54 14.80
C ARG A 439 -17.32 13.26 15.52
N LEU A 440 -16.25 12.59 15.09
CA LEU A 440 -15.81 11.31 15.65
C LEU A 440 -15.34 11.45 17.10
N LEU A 441 -14.62 12.53 17.43
CA LEU A 441 -14.22 12.83 18.81
C LEU A 441 -15.44 13.10 19.70
N ALA A 442 -16.39 13.91 19.24
CA ALA A 442 -17.61 14.18 20.00
C ALA A 442 -18.45 12.89 20.20
N ALA A 443 -18.54 12.04 19.17
CA ALA A 443 -19.25 10.76 19.25
C ALA A 443 -18.55 9.78 20.21
N LYS A 444 -17.22 9.74 20.22
CA LYS A 444 -16.42 8.95 21.17
C LYS A 444 -16.69 9.39 22.61
N GLU A 445 -16.63 10.70 22.89
CA GLU A 445 -16.92 11.24 24.22
C GLU A 445 -18.34 10.90 24.69
N ALA A 446 -19.33 11.00 23.80
CA ALA A 446 -20.71 10.61 24.09
C ALA A 446 -20.84 9.11 24.40
N LYS A 447 -20.14 8.24 23.65
CA LYS A 447 -20.11 6.79 23.90
C LYS A 447 -19.46 6.46 25.25
N SER A 448 -18.40 7.16 25.65
CA SER A 448 -17.75 6.94 26.95
C SER A 448 -18.56 7.43 28.15
N ALA A 449 -19.52 8.33 27.94
CA ALA A 449 -20.38 8.88 28.99
C ALA A 449 -21.68 8.08 29.21
N ALA A 450 -22.05 7.21 28.27
CA ALA A 450 -23.21 6.32 28.34
C ALA A 450 -22.85 4.98 29.00
#